data_AF-A0A1V8M9V5-F1
#
_entry.id   AF-A0A1V8M9V5-F1
#
_cell.length_a   1.000
_cell.length_b   1.000
_cell.length_c   1.000
_cell.angle_alpha   90.00
_cell.angle_beta   90.00
_cell.angle_gamma   90.00
#
_symmetry.space_group_name_H-M   'P 1'
#
loop_
_entity.id
_entity.type
_entity.pdbx_description
1 polymer ?
#
loop_
_entity_poly.entity_id
_entity_poly.type
_entity_poly.pdbx_seq_one_letter_code
_entity_poly.pdbx_strand_id
1 'polypeptide(L)'
;MKNRNLIIASILVSSLGVAGVAHACGGQKGEHKEGRRGDQMVHALKKLDLTKEQSQAIHNIKNESRDQMKTKRDELFEIRKALRAQGSAKTFDANKVRELADAKAKIMADMTVQRIQNLYEIRKQLTPEQLEKFDNMKDKRFNRDDS
;
A
#
# COMPACT_ATOMS: atom_id res chain seq x y z
N MET A 1 -25.68 32.44 24.83
CA MET A 1 -24.69 33.06 25.74
C MET A 1 -24.27 32.04 26.78
N LYS A 2 -22.95 31.84 26.92
CA LYS A 2 -22.19 31.16 28.01
C LYS A 2 -22.59 29.69 28.30
N ASN A 3 -21.66 28.76 28.53
CA ASN A 3 -20.62 28.80 29.56
C ASN A 3 -19.32 28.12 29.11
N ARG A 4 -18.20 28.78 29.44
CA ARG A 4 -16.81 28.30 29.36
C ARG A 4 -16.44 27.72 30.72
N ASN A 5 -15.86 26.53 30.78
CA ASN A 5 -15.10 26.08 31.96
C ASN A 5 -13.69 25.66 31.53
N LEU A 6 -12.72 26.49 31.91
CA LEU A 6 -11.29 26.23 31.95
C LEU A 6 -10.99 25.35 33.17
N ILE A 7 -10.22 24.28 33.00
CA ILE A 7 -9.44 23.69 34.09
C ILE A 7 -7.99 23.58 33.64
N ILE A 8 -7.16 24.37 34.30
CA ILE A 8 -5.71 24.35 34.30
C ILE A 8 -5.28 23.27 35.30
N ALA A 9 -4.42 22.35 34.88
CA ALA A 9 -3.64 21.53 35.80
C ALA A 9 -2.29 21.20 35.16
N SER A 10 -1.34 22.11 35.39
CA SER A 10 0.09 21.92 35.20
C SER A 10 0.63 20.95 36.25
N ILE A 11 1.27 19.85 35.82
CA ILE A 11 2.22 19.11 36.65
C ILE A 11 3.54 18.97 35.89
N LEU A 12 4.56 19.33 36.65
CA LEU A 12 5.97 19.51 36.37
C LEU A 12 6.75 18.18 36.42
N VAL A 13 7.93 18.22 35.79
CA VAL A 13 9.19 17.61 36.25
C VAL A 13 9.48 16.16 35.83
N SER A 14 10.52 16.02 34.99
CA SER A 14 11.81 15.36 35.29
C SER A 14 12.39 14.68 34.06
N SER A 15 13.40 15.34 33.50
CA SER A 15 14.38 14.80 32.57
C SER A 15 15.06 13.54 33.10
N LEU A 16 15.01 12.45 32.32
CA LEU A 16 16.04 11.43 32.35
C LEU A 16 16.61 11.28 30.93
N GLY A 17 17.85 11.72 30.77
CA GLY A 17 18.60 11.60 29.53
C GLY A 17 18.88 10.13 29.23
N VAL A 18 18.40 9.65 28.09
CA VAL A 18 18.87 8.40 27.50
C VAL A 18 19.92 8.79 26.46
N ALA A 19 21.17 8.43 26.74
CA ALA A 19 22.29 8.55 25.82
C ALA A 19 21.94 7.81 24.52
N GLY A 20 21.73 8.58 23.45
CA GLY A 20 21.52 8.06 22.11
C GLY A 20 22.82 7.51 21.54
N VAL A 21 23.03 6.20 21.64
CA VAL A 21 23.91 5.51 20.70
C VAL A 21 23.04 5.19 19.48
N ALA A 22 22.96 6.14 18.55
CA ALA A 22 22.41 5.89 17.23
C ALA A 22 23.39 5.00 16.47
N HIS A 23 23.26 3.68 16.61
CA HIS A 23 23.83 2.76 15.66
C HIS A 23 23.12 2.97 14.31
N ALA A 24 23.78 3.72 13.45
CA ALA A 24 23.51 3.76 12.03
C ALA A 24 23.81 2.39 11.43
N CYS A 25 22.88 1.45 11.56
CA CYS A 25 22.81 0.32 10.66
C CYS A 25 22.33 0.86 9.32
N GLY A 26 23.29 1.24 8.47
CA GLY A 26 23.10 1.46 7.05
C GLY A 26 22.60 0.17 6.41
N GLY A 27 21.29 -0.04 6.48
CA GLY A 27 20.61 -1.03 5.67
C GLY A 27 20.71 -0.59 4.23
N GLN A 28 21.58 -1.27 3.49
CA GLN A 28 21.60 -1.28 2.03
C GLN A 28 20.13 -1.41 1.58
N LYS A 29 19.62 -0.36 0.93
CA LYS A 29 18.27 -0.35 0.33
C LYS A 29 18.23 -1.49 -0.68
N GLY A 30 17.79 -2.67 -0.26
CA GLY A 30 17.29 -3.68 -1.17
C GLY A 30 16.19 -3.01 -1.97
N GLU A 31 16.39 -2.92 -3.28
CA GLU A 31 15.36 -2.41 -4.19
C GLU A 31 14.11 -3.27 -4.01
N HIS A 32 13.16 -2.79 -3.22
CA HIS A 32 11.85 -3.42 -3.07
C HIS A 32 11.14 -3.37 -4.44
N LYS A 33 11.30 -4.44 -5.24
CA LYS A 33 10.53 -4.68 -6.48
C LYS A 33 9.00 -4.76 -6.25
N GLU A 34 8.54 -4.68 -5.00
CA GLU A 34 7.12 -4.65 -4.63
C GLU A 34 6.42 -3.35 -5.12
N GLY A 35 7.16 -2.26 -5.35
CA GLY A 35 6.62 -1.01 -5.90
C GLY A 35 6.40 -1.00 -7.42
N ARG A 36 7.03 -1.92 -8.16
CA ARG A 36 7.00 -1.88 -9.64
C ARG A 36 5.67 -2.35 -10.23
N ARG A 37 4.87 -3.16 -9.53
CA ARG A 37 3.59 -3.68 -10.07
C ARG A 37 2.53 -2.59 -10.26
N GLY A 38 2.48 -1.60 -9.37
CA GLY A 38 1.58 -0.46 -9.52
C GLY A 38 1.96 0.42 -10.72
N ASP A 39 3.27 0.59 -10.93
CA ASP A 39 3.83 1.41 -12.01
C ASP A 39 3.66 0.74 -13.39
N GLN A 40 3.70 -0.59 -13.43
CA GLN A 40 3.56 -1.41 -14.63
C GLN A 40 2.22 -1.24 -15.35
N MET A 41 1.10 -1.11 -14.62
CA MET A 41 -0.22 -0.88 -15.21
C MET A 41 -0.30 0.52 -15.83
N VAL A 42 0.27 1.53 -15.14
CA VAL A 42 0.33 2.90 -15.64
C VAL A 42 1.11 2.98 -16.96
N HIS A 43 2.21 2.24 -17.04
CA HIS A 43 3.01 2.16 -18.27
C HIS A 43 2.30 1.45 -19.42
N ALA A 44 1.41 0.49 -19.15
CA ALA A 44 0.61 -0.15 -20.20
C ALA A 44 -0.48 0.80 -20.73
N LEU A 45 -1.17 1.50 -19.83
CA LEU A 45 -2.21 2.47 -20.20
C LEU A 45 -1.66 3.66 -21.00
N LYS A 46 -0.45 4.13 -20.71
CA LYS A 46 0.23 5.18 -21.49
C LYS A 46 0.55 4.75 -22.94
N LYS A 47 0.53 3.46 -23.24
CA LYS A 47 0.76 2.91 -24.59
C LYS A 47 -0.55 2.66 -25.35
N LEU A 48 -1.68 2.88 -24.69
CA LEU A 48 -2.97 2.95 -25.34
C LEU A 48 -3.15 4.39 -25.78
N ASP A 49 -3.53 4.58 -27.05
CA ASP A 49 -3.78 5.89 -27.64
C ASP A 49 -5.14 6.40 -27.10
N LEU A 50 -5.17 6.73 -25.80
CA LEU A 50 -6.37 7.10 -25.06
C LEU A 50 -6.83 8.50 -25.47
N THR A 51 -8.15 8.69 -25.60
CA THR A 51 -8.72 10.04 -25.71
C THR A 51 -8.52 10.82 -24.42
N LYS A 52 -8.70 12.15 -24.47
CA LYS A 52 -8.59 13.00 -23.28
C LYS A 52 -9.62 12.60 -22.22
N GLU A 53 -10.81 12.25 -22.65
CA GLU A 53 -11.94 11.84 -21.80
C GLU A 53 -11.62 10.50 -21.11
N GLN A 54 -11.13 9.50 -21.87
CA GLN A 54 -10.71 8.21 -21.31
C GLN A 54 -9.58 8.38 -20.30
N SER A 55 -8.57 9.20 -20.64
CA SER A 55 -7.43 9.47 -19.76
C SER A 55 -7.87 10.12 -18.45
N GLN A 56 -8.78 11.09 -18.50
CA GLN A 56 -9.32 11.74 -17.32
C GLN A 56 -10.14 10.77 -16.45
N ALA A 57 -11.00 9.95 -17.05
CA ALA A 57 -11.79 8.94 -16.33
C ALA A 57 -10.87 7.94 -15.60
N ILE A 58 -9.87 7.41 -16.30
CA ILE A 58 -8.88 6.48 -15.74
C ILE A 58 -8.07 7.14 -14.62
N HIS A 59 -7.70 8.42 -14.77
CA HIS A 59 -6.98 9.16 -13.74
C HIS A 59 -7.81 9.31 -12.47
N ASN A 60 -9.11 9.62 -12.59
CA ASN A 60 -10.02 9.73 -11.47
C ASN A 60 -10.17 8.39 -10.73
N ILE A 61 -10.42 7.29 -11.45
CA ILE A 61 -10.51 5.93 -10.88
C ILE A 61 -9.24 5.60 -10.09
N LYS A 62 -8.06 5.92 -10.64
CA LYS A 62 -6.79 5.66 -9.97
C LYS A 62 -6.59 6.50 -8.72
N ASN A 63 -6.98 7.78 -8.72
CA ASN A 63 -6.82 8.64 -7.56
C ASN A 63 -7.73 8.21 -6.43
N GLU A 64 -9.00 7.94 -6.72
CA GLU A 64 -9.93 7.41 -5.73
C GLU A 64 -9.42 6.10 -5.13
N SER A 65 -8.94 5.19 -5.98
CA SER A 65 -8.29 3.96 -5.51
C SER A 65 -7.08 4.23 -4.62
N ARG A 66 -6.24 5.21 -4.95
CA ARG A 66 -5.03 5.51 -4.17
C ARG A 66 -5.38 5.97 -2.77
N ASP A 67 -6.41 6.80 -2.65
CA ASP A 67 -6.87 7.34 -1.37
C ASP A 67 -7.48 6.24 -0.50
N GLN A 68 -8.36 5.43 -1.08
CA GLN A 68 -8.94 4.26 -0.40
C GLN A 68 -7.87 3.23 0.02
N MET A 69 -6.75 3.14 -0.71
CA MET A 69 -5.65 2.22 -0.42
C MET A 69 -4.66 2.72 0.63
N LYS A 70 -4.63 4.03 0.89
CA LYS A 70 -3.61 4.61 1.76
C LYS A 70 -3.68 4.02 3.16
N THR A 71 -4.86 4.03 3.78
CA THR A 71 -5.07 3.48 5.13
C THR A 71 -4.69 2.00 5.22
N LYS A 72 -5.13 1.17 4.26
CA LYS A 72 -4.78 -0.26 4.20
C LYS A 72 -3.27 -0.50 4.09
N ARG A 73 -2.54 0.36 3.38
CA ARG A 73 -1.07 0.27 3.27
C ARG A 73 -0.39 0.63 4.58
N ASP A 74 -0.86 1.68 5.25
CA ASP A 74 -0.34 2.12 6.54
C ASP A 74 -0.56 1.02 7.60
N GLU A 75 -1.75 0.42 7.65
CA GLU A 75 -2.05 -0.73 8.53
C GLU A 75 -1.19 -1.96 8.22
N LEU A 76 -1.04 -2.32 6.94
CA LEU A 76 -0.22 -3.44 6.51
C LEU A 76 1.26 -3.24 6.89
N PHE A 77 1.75 -2.00 6.81
CA PHE A 77 3.11 -1.65 7.21
C PHE A 77 3.33 -1.90 8.71
N GLU A 78 2.41 -1.43 9.56
CA GLU A 78 2.50 -1.63 11.01
C GLU A 78 2.39 -3.12 11.38
N ILE A 79 1.51 -3.89 10.74
CA ILE A 79 1.42 -5.34 10.97
C ILE A 79 2.73 -6.05 10.58
N ARG A 80 3.34 -5.69 9.45
CA ARG A 80 4.63 -6.24 9.02
C ARG A 80 5.75 -5.89 10.01
N LYS A 81 5.73 -4.69 10.58
CA LYS A 81 6.68 -4.27 11.63
C LYS A 81 6.48 -5.08 12.91
N ALA A 82 5.23 -5.26 13.35
CA ALA A 82 4.89 -6.07 14.52
C ALA A 82 5.31 -7.54 14.35
N LEU A 83 5.05 -8.15 13.19
CA LEU A 83 5.50 -9.51 12.87
C LEU A 83 7.03 -9.65 12.92
N ARG A 84 7.77 -8.67 12.38
CA ARG A 84 9.24 -8.67 12.47
C ARG A 84 9.73 -8.59 13.91
N ALA A 85 9.10 -7.77 14.74
CA ALA A 85 9.45 -7.64 16.15
C ALA A 85 9.26 -8.95 16.95
N GLN A 86 8.26 -9.78 16.59
CA GLN A 86 8.07 -11.09 17.19
C GLN A 86 9.23 -12.06 16.90
N GLY A 87 9.90 -11.93 15.75
CA GLY A 87 11.06 -12.76 15.40
C GLY A 87 12.32 -12.48 16.23
N SER A 88 12.39 -11.30 16.88
CA SER A 88 13.49 -10.90 17.77
C SER A 88 13.05 -10.80 19.23
N ALA A 89 11.84 -11.24 19.57
CA ALA A 89 11.32 -11.17 20.93
C ALA A 89 12.04 -12.18 21.83
N LYS A 90 12.19 -11.83 23.13
CA LYS A 90 12.81 -12.71 24.13
C LYS A 90 12.06 -14.04 24.30
N THR A 91 10.76 -14.03 24.04
CA THR A 91 9.86 -15.18 24.13
C THR A 91 8.94 -15.19 22.92
N PHE A 92 8.71 -16.37 22.34
CA PHE A 92 7.83 -16.53 21.20
C PHE A 92 6.38 -16.62 21.63
N ASP A 93 5.55 -15.67 21.18
CA ASP A 93 4.09 -15.71 21.37
C ASP A 93 3.40 -16.17 20.08
N ALA A 94 3.12 -17.48 20.01
CA ALA A 94 2.49 -18.10 18.85
C ALA A 94 1.09 -17.54 18.57
N ASN A 95 0.33 -17.20 19.61
CA ASN A 95 -1.02 -16.64 19.47
C ASN A 95 -0.94 -15.24 18.88
N LYS A 96 -0.01 -14.41 19.37
CA LYS A 96 0.17 -13.07 18.83
C LYS A 96 0.61 -13.07 17.37
N VAL A 97 1.52 -13.97 17.01
CA VAL A 97 1.95 -14.13 15.61
C VAL A 97 0.77 -14.55 14.73
N ARG A 98 -0.08 -15.47 15.19
CA ARG A 98 -1.28 -15.89 14.45
C ARG A 98 -2.26 -14.73 14.24
N GLU A 99 -2.58 -13.97 15.28
CA GLU A 99 -3.45 -12.79 15.17
C GLU A 99 -2.94 -11.79 14.12
N LEU A 100 -1.65 -11.48 14.15
CA LEU A 100 -1.02 -10.56 13.20
C LEU A 100 -1.03 -11.12 11.77
N ALA A 101 -0.82 -12.43 11.62
CA ALA A 101 -0.87 -13.10 10.32
C ALA A 101 -2.29 -13.08 9.73
N ASP A 102 -3.32 -13.33 10.54
CA ASP A 102 -4.72 -13.31 10.12
C ASP A 102 -5.15 -11.87 9.73
N ALA A 103 -4.75 -10.87 10.53
CA ALA A 103 -4.97 -9.47 10.19
C ALA A 103 -4.30 -9.07 8.86
N LYS A 104 -3.05 -9.49 8.65
CA LYS A 104 -2.33 -9.30 7.39
C LYS A 104 -3.08 -9.94 6.22
N ALA A 105 -3.54 -11.18 6.38
CA ALA A 105 -4.24 -11.92 5.34
C ALA A 105 -5.53 -11.21 4.92
N LYS A 106 -6.32 -10.72 5.88
CA LYS A 106 -7.54 -9.95 5.62
C LYS A 106 -7.26 -8.68 4.80
N ILE A 107 -6.29 -7.86 5.22
CA ILE A 107 -5.94 -6.65 4.47
C ILE A 107 -5.45 -6.99 3.05
N MET A 108 -4.66 -8.06 2.90
CA MET A 108 -4.20 -8.48 1.57
C MET A 108 -5.35 -8.94 0.67
N ALA A 109 -6.36 -9.62 1.22
CA ALA A 109 -7.57 -10.00 0.50
C ALA A 109 -8.34 -8.75 0.04
N ASP A 110 -8.60 -7.81 0.96
CA ASP A 110 -9.32 -6.57 0.65
C ASP A 110 -8.60 -5.71 -0.39
N MET A 111 -7.27 -5.63 -0.30
CA MET A 111 -6.45 -4.95 -1.30
C MET A 111 -6.51 -5.63 -2.67
N THR A 112 -6.63 -6.96 -2.70
CA THR A 112 -6.70 -7.74 -3.94
C THR A 112 -8.03 -7.52 -4.63
N VAL A 113 -9.15 -7.63 -3.91
CA VAL A 113 -10.49 -7.35 -4.43
C VAL A 113 -10.54 -5.96 -5.05
N GLN A 114 -10.07 -4.95 -4.33
CA GLN A 114 -10.12 -3.57 -4.80
C GLN A 114 -9.21 -3.35 -6.03
N ARG A 115 -8.04 -4.00 -6.12
CA ARG A 115 -7.20 -3.95 -7.34
C ARG A 115 -7.95 -4.51 -8.56
N ILE A 116 -8.66 -5.62 -8.41
CA ILE A 116 -9.41 -6.23 -9.51
C ILE A 116 -10.61 -5.37 -9.90
N GLN A 117 -11.32 -4.78 -8.93
CA GLN A 117 -12.41 -3.83 -9.19
C GLN A 117 -11.91 -2.62 -9.99
N ASN A 118 -10.79 -2.01 -9.59
CA ASN A 118 -10.23 -0.88 -10.33
C ASN A 118 -9.79 -1.26 -11.75
N LEU A 119 -9.20 -2.45 -11.91
CA LEU A 119 -8.83 -2.95 -13.23
C LEU A 119 -10.08 -3.12 -14.10
N TYR A 120 -11.16 -3.66 -13.56
CA TYR A 120 -12.43 -3.79 -14.26
C TYR A 120 -13.00 -2.43 -14.70
N GLU A 121 -13.04 -1.44 -13.81
CA GLU A 121 -13.51 -0.09 -14.15
C GLU A 121 -12.65 0.62 -15.20
N ILE A 122 -11.33 0.41 -15.16
CA ILE A 122 -10.43 0.93 -16.19
C ILE A 122 -10.69 0.26 -17.54
N ARG A 123 -10.90 -1.07 -17.57
CA ARG A 123 -11.19 -1.81 -18.82
C ARG A 123 -12.47 -1.32 -19.48
N LYS A 124 -13.49 -0.92 -18.71
CA LYS A 124 -14.74 -0.35 -19.22
C LYS A 124 -14.57 0.98 -19.96
N GLN A 125 -13.45 1.68 -19.74
CA GLN A 125 -13.15 2.94 -20.45
C GLN A 125 -12.47 2.71 -21.80
N LEU A 126 -12.03 1.48 -22.10
CA LEU A 126 -11.27 1.17 -23.31
C LEU A 126 -12.19 0.73 -24.45
N THR A 127 -11.83 1.08 -25.68
CA THR A 127 -12.46 0.48 -26.88
C THR A 127 -12.06 -1.00 -27.01
N PRO A 128 -12.78 -1.81 -27.80
CA PRO A 128 -12.41 -3.21 -28.05
C PRO A 128 -10.96 -3.37 -28.51
N GLU A 129 -10.49 -2.52 -29.43
CA GLU A 129 -9.13 -2.57 -29.97
C GLU A 129 -8.08 -2.19 -28.92
N GLN A 130 -8.38 -1.19 -28.09
CA GLN A 130 -7.51 -0.79 -26.97
C GLN A 130 -7.43 -1.90 -25.91
N LEU A 131 -8.54 -2.60 -25.65
CA LEU A 131 -8.62 -3.71 -24.70
C LEU A 131 -7.76 -4.89 -25.16
N GLU A 132 -7.85 -5.25 -26.44
CA GLU A 132 -7.03 -6.30 -27.04
C GLU A 132 -5.53 -5.95 -26.97
N LYS A 133 -5.17 -4.70 -27.31
CA LYS A 133 -3.80 -4.20 -27.18
C LYS A 133 -3.32 -4.27 -25.72
N PHE A 134 -4.19 -3.95 -24.77
CA PHE A 134 -3.90 -4.02 -23.34
C PHE A 134 -3.65 -5.45 -22.85
N ASP A 135 -4.47 -6.41 -23.27
CA ASP A 135 -4.34 -7.82 -22.89
C ASP A 135 -3.06 -8.44 -23.46
N ASN A 136 -2.77 -8.18 -24.73
CA ASN A 136 -1.51 -8.59 -25.38
C ASN A 136 -0.25 -8.06 -24.65
N MET A 137 -0.30 -6.85 -24.09
CA MET A 137 0.80 -6.30 -23.29
C MET A 137 0.98 -7.01 -21.95
N LYS A 138 -0.09 -7.58 -21.37
CA LYS A 138 -0.03 -8.34 -20.12
C LYS A 138 0.53 -9.74 -20.37
N ASP A 139 0.08 -10.42 -21.42
CA ASP A 139 0.53 -11.79 -21.73
C ASP A 139 2.01 -11.86 -22.08
N LYS A 140 2.49 -10.90 -22.89
CA LYS A 140 3.93 -10.76 -23.20
C LYS A 140 4.81 -10.50 -21.98
N ARG A 141 4.23 -9.99 -20.89
CA ARG A 141 4.96 -9.78 -19.63
C ARG A 141 4.95 -11.02 -18.76
N PHE A 142 3.81 -11.71 -18.66
CA PHE A 142 3.72 -12.97 -17.94
C PHE A 142 4.77 -13.97 -18.45
N ASN A 143 4.86 -14.15 -19.78
CA ASN A 143 5.81 -15.08 -20.38
C ASN A 143 7.30 -14.68 -20.21
N ARG A 144 7.60 -13.42 -19.85
CA ARG A 144 8.98 -12.96 -19.59
C ARG A 144 9.47 -13.24 -18.18
N ASP A 145 8.56 -13.35 -17.22
CA ASP A 145 8.92 -13.65 -15.83
C ASP A 145 9.12 -15.17 -15.61
N ASP A 146 8.66 -16.01 -16.54
CA ASP A 146 8.76 -17.49 -16.54
C ASP A 146 9.91 -18.05 -17.42
N SER A 147 10.71 -17.19 -18.07
CA SER A 147 11.89 -17.56 -18.88
C SER A 147 13.20 -17.18 -18.20
#